data_AF-A0A7Y4LBB9-F1
#
_entry.id   AF-A0A7Y4LBB9-F1
#
_cell.length_a   1.000
_cell.length_b   1.000
_cell.length_c   1.000
_cell.angle_alpha   90.00
_cell.angle_beta   90.00
_cell.angle_gamma   90.00
#
_symmetry.space_group_name_H-M   'P 1'
#
loop_
_entity.id
_entity.type
_entity.pdbx_description
1 polymer ?
#
loop_
_entity_poly.entity_id
_entity_poly.type
_entity_poly.pdbx_seq_one_letter_code
_entity_poly.pdbx_strand_id
1 'polypeptide(L)' 'MSRSYRKNPIVGYSCAESEKKDKQLANRKFRRRAKVAILAGREPPVRMREVVCVWSFAKDGKQYCSKETIKAYPSIMRK' A
#
# COMPACT_ATOMS: atom_id res chain seq x y z
N MET A 1 20.30 3.37 12.53
CA MET A 1 19.96 4.65 11.86
C MET A 1 19.59 4.51 10.37
N SER A 2 19.25 3.31 9.88
CA SER A 2 19.00 3.00 8.45
C SER A 2 17.62 3.39 7.91
N ARG A 3 16.63 3.65 8.79
CA ARG A 3 15.23 3.91 8.43
C ARG A 3 14.87 5.40 8.35
N SER A 4 15.85 6.31 8.34
CA SER A 4 15.57 7.75 8.25
C SER A 4 15.07 8.11 6.85
N TYR A 5 13.81 8.54 6.73
CA TYR A 5 13.22 9.01 5.48
C TYR A 5 13.92 10.23 4.89
N ARG A 6 14.62 11.02 5.73
CA ARG A 6 15.41 12.17 5.29
C ARG A 6 16.72 11.75 4.62
N LYS A 7 17.39 10.72 5.16
CA LYS A 7 18.66 10.22 4.62
C LYS A 7 18.45 9.26 3.45
N ASN A 8 17.42 8.42 3.54
CA ASN A 8 17.06 7.38 2.57
C ASN A 8 15.60 7.57 2.13
N PRO A 9 15.32 8.56 1.27
CA PRO A 9 13.99 8.83 0.78
C PRO A 9 13.52 7.76 -0.19
N ILE A 10 12.28 7.34 0.03
CA ILE A 10 11.61 6.34 -0.79
C ILE A 10 10.28 6.92 -1.24
N VAL A 11 10.07 6.95 -2.55
CA VAL A 11 8.82 7.41 -3.17
C VAL A 11 8.16 6.30 -3.99
N GLY A 12 6.87 6.45 -4.26
CA GLY A 12 6.16 5.52 -5.14
C GLY A 12 6.36 5.90 -6.60
N TYR A 13 6.21 4.94 -7.51
CA TYR A 13 6.16 5.21 -8.95
C TYR A 13 4.84 5.87 -9.37
N SER A 14 3.74 5.50 -8.72
CA SER A 14 2.42 6.05 -9.00
C SER A 14 2.23 7.46 -8.43
N CYS A 15 1.43 8.27 -9.12
CA CYS A 15 0.96 9.59 -8.67
C CYS A 15 0.01 9.51 -7.46
N ALA A 16 -0.45 8.31 -7.08
CA ALA A 16 -1.25 8.14 -5.88
C ALA A 16 -0.46 8.52 -4.62
N GLU A 17 -0.96 9.51 -3.88
CA GLU A 17 -0.32 10.00 -2.65
C GLU A 17 -0.21 8.89 -1.59
N SER A 18 -1.29 8.14 -1.40
CA SER A 18 -1.43 7.15 -0.32
C SER A 18 -2.17 5.88 -0.75
N GLU A 19 -1.78 4.74 -0.18
CA GLU A 19 -2.48 3.44 -0.28
C GLU A 19 -3.52 3.23 0.83
N LYS A 20 -3.68 4.21 1.73
CA LYS A 20 -4.48 4.02 2.95
C LYS A 20 -5.91 3.60 2.64
N LYS A 21 -6.54 4.24 1.66
CA LYS A 21 -7.93 3.97 1.26
C LYS A 21 -8.09 2.56 0.68
N ASP A 22 -7.19 2.15 -0.21
CA ASP A 22 -7.22 0.82 -0.82
C ASP A 22 -7.05 -0.27 0.24
N LYS A 23 -6.07 -0.11 1.14
CA LYS A 23 -5.85 -1.02 2.27
C LYS A 23 -7.06 -1.08 3.20
N GLN A 24 -7.72 0.05 3.44
CA GLN A 24 -8.93 0.07 4.27
C GLN A 24 -10.08 -0.68 3.60
N LEU A 25 -10.31 -0.47 2.30
CA LEU A 25 -11.34 -1.16 1.53
C LEU A 25 -11.08 -2.66 1.43
N ALA A 26 -9.84 -3.05 1.12
CA ALA A 26 -9.39 -4.43 1.06
C ALA A 26 -9.66 -5.17 2.38
N ASN A 27 -9.22 -4.58 3.50
CA ASN A 27 -9.45 -5.15 4.83
C ASN A 27 -10.93 -5.23 5.20
N ARG A 28 -11.73 -4.22 4.82
CA ARG A 28 -13.18 -4.24 5.05
C ARG A 28 -13.85 -5.39 4.29
N LYS A 29 -13.49 -5.57 3.01
CA LYS A 29 -13.99 -6.68 2.18
C LYS A 29 -13.57 -8.03 2.75
N PHE A 30 -12.31 -8.17 3.16
CA PHE A 30 -11.77 -9.39 3.75
C PHE A 30 -12.53 -9.80 5.01
N ARG A 31 -12.69 -8.89 5.97
CA ARG A 31 -13.47 -9.13 7.19
C ARG A 31 -14.92 -9.51 6.89
N ARG A 32 -15.56 -8.85 5.93
CA ARG A 32 -16.93 -9.18 5.53
C ARG A 32 -17.01 -10.59 4.96
N ARG A 33 -16.10 -10.98 4.06
CA ARG A 33 -16.07 -12.32 3.46
C ARG A 33 -15.79 -13.41 4.50
N ALA A 34 -14.85 -13.18 5.41
CA ALA A 34 -14.57 -14.09 6.51
C ALA A 34 -15.80 -14.31 7.40
N LYS A 35 -16.50 -13.23 7.79
CA LYS A 35 -17.72 -13.35 8.59
C LYS A 35 -18.81 -14.17 7.88
N VAL A 36 -19.02 -13.94 6.59
CA VAL A 36 -20.00 -14.69 5.80
C VAL A 36 -19.61 -16.17 5.67
N ALA A 37 -18.33 -16.47 5.46
CA ALA A 37 -17.84 -17.84 5.36
C ALA A 37 -18.07 -18.61 6.68
N ILE A 38 -17.69 -18.01 7.82
CA ILE A 38 -17.89 -18.60 9.15
C ILE A 38 -19.37 -18.88 9.41
N LEU A 39 -20.25 -17.91 9.11
CA LEU A 39 -21.71 -18.09 9.29
C LEU A 39 -22.28 -19.21 8.40
N ALA A 40 -21.67 -19.45 7.23
CA ALA A 40 -22.05 -20.52 6.32
C ALA A 40 -21.36 -21.86 6.62
N GLY A 41 -20.59 -21.97 7.72
CA GLY A 41 -19.83 -23.17 8.06
C GLY A 41 -18.68 -23.49 7.09
N ARG A 42 -18.20 -22.50 6.33
CA ARG A 42 -17.09 -22.63 5.38
C ARG A 42 -15.81 -22.03 5.97
N GLU A 43 -14.68 -22.52 5.46
CA GLU A 43 -13.37 -21.95 5.80
C GLU A 43 -13.27 -20.47 5.35
N PRO A 44 -12.86 -19.56 6.25
CA PRO A 44 -12.65 -18.17 5.91
C PRO A 44 -11.41 -17.99 5.01
N PRO A 45 -11.37 -16.92 4.19
CA PRO A 45 -10.21 -16.64 3.37
C PRO A 45 -9.00 -16.38 4.26
N VAL A 46 -7.83 -16.92 3.88
CA VAL A 46 -6.59 -16.78 4.64
C VAL A 46 -5.72 -15.67 4.05
N ARG A 47 -5.67 -15.57 2.71
CA ARG A 47 -4.85 -14.60 2.00
C ARG A 47 -5.70 -13.46 1.47
N MET A 48 -5.17 -12.23 1.54
CA MET A 48 -5.86 -11.05 1.00
C MET A 48 -6.17 -11.18 -0.51
N ARG A 49 -5.31 -11.89 -1.25
CA ARG A 49 -5.46 -12.13 -2.70
C ARG A 49 -6.71 -12.93 -3.07
N GLU A 50 -7.28 -13.68 -2.13
CA GLU A 50 -8.53 -14.43 -2.34
C GLU A 50 -9.76 -13.50 -2.38
N VAL A 51 -9.63 -12.26 -1.87
CA VAL A 51 -10.73 -11.31 -1.76
C VAL A 51 -10.53 -10.09 -2.67
N VAL A 52 -9.28 -9.66 -2.86
CA VAL A 52 -8.96 -8.50 -3.69
C VAL A 52 -7.68 -8.74 -4.49
N CYS A 53 -7.67 -8.24 -5.72
CA CYS A 53 -6.44 -8.14 -6.50
C CYS A 53 -5.54 -7.06 -5.88
N VAL A 54 -4.37 -7.42 -5.37
CA VAL A 54 -3.44 -6.45 -4.75
C VAL A 54 -2.83 -5.53 -5.81
N TRP A 55 -2.71 -5.99 -7.05
CA TRP A 55 -2.19 -5.22 -8.19
C TRP A 55 -3.14 -4.13 -8.68
N SER A 56 -4.40 -4.15 -8.26
CA SER A 56 -5.37 -3.10 -8.62
C SER A 56 -5.36 -1.91 -7.67
N PHE A 57 -4.36 -1.79 -6.80
CA PHE A 57 -4.25 -0.69 -5.85
C PHE A 57 -3.72 0.56 -6.56
N ALA A 58 -4.11 1.74 -6.09
CA ALA A 58 -3.78 2.99 -6.78
C ALA A 58 -2.27 3.30 -6.75
N LYS A 59 -1.57 2.87 -5.69
CA LYS A 59 -0.12 3.01 -5.60
C LYS A 59 0.55 1.74 -6.11
N ASP A 60 1.62 1.95 -6.86
CA ASP A 60 2.50 0.90 -7.33
C ASP A 60 3.86 0.99 -6.61
N GLY A 61 4.83 0.18 -7.04
CA GLY A 61 6.15 -0.01 -6.45
C GLY A 61 6.89 1.25 -5.98
N LYS A 62 7.97 1.02 -5.24
CA LYS A 62 8.74 2.09 -4.60
C LYS A 62 10.16 2.16 -5.13
N GLN A 63 10.69 3.37 -5.21
CA GLN A 63 12.07 3.65 -5.58
C GLN A 63 12.76 4.51 -4.53
N TYR A 64 14.07 4.33 -4.42
CA TYR A 64 14.94 5.23 -3.68
C TYR A 64 15.26 6.44 -4.55
N CYS A 65 15.21 7.65 -3.97
CA CYS A 65 15.68 8.84 -4.66
C CYS A 65 17.15 9.11 -4.34
N SER A 66 17.92 9.47 -5.36
CA SER A 66 19.28 9.99 -5.18
C SER A 66 19.26 11.36 -4.49
N LYS A 67 20.35 11.74 -3.83
CA LYS A 67 20.49 13.03 -3.15
C LYS A 67 20.34 14.20 -4.12
N GLU A 68 20.82 14.02 -5.33
CA GLU A 68 20.81 14.97 -6.43
C GLU A 68 19.37 15.22 -6.90
N THR A 69 18.58 14.15 -7.06
CA THR A 69 17.16 14.24 -7.44
C THR A 69 16.35 15.04 -6.42
N ILE A 70 16.61 14.87 -5.12
CA ILE A 70 15.89 15.60 -4.06
C ILE A 70 16.33 17.06 -4.01
N LYS A 71 17.62 17.33 -4.24
CA LYS A 71 18.12 18.71 -4.28
C LYS A 71 17.49 19.48 -5.43
N ALA A 72 17.34 18.85 -6.59
CA ALA A 72 16.67 19.43 -7.75
C ALA A 72 15.15 19.56 -7.55
N TYR A 73 14.51 18.57 -6.92
CA TYR A 73 13.06 18.50 -6.75
C TYR A 73 12.68 18.23 -5.28
N PRO A 74 12.80 19.22 -4.38
CA PRO A 74 12.53 19.03 -2.96
C PRO A 74 11.04 18.77 -2.66
N SER A 75 10.14 19.10 -3.59
CA SER A 75 8.70 18.80 -3.49
C SER A 75 8.42 17.29 -3.42
N ILE A 76 9.28 16.45 -4.00
CA ILE A 76 9.13 14.99 -4.00
C ILE A 76 9.15 14.41 -2.57
N MET A 77 9.85 15.06 -1.64
CA MET A 77 9.86 14.68 -0.23
C MET A 77 8.70 15.26 0.60
N ARG A 78 8.04 16.31 0.11
CA ARG A 78 6.94 16.97 0.82
C ARG A 78 5.64 16.21 0.52
N LYS A 79 5.38 15.17 1.31
CA LYS A 79 4.05 14.57 1.44
C LYS A 79 3.29 15.23 2.57
#